data_AF-A0A7W9W3F5-F1
#
_entry.id   AF-A0A7W9W3F5-F1
#
_cell.length_a   1.000
_cell.length_b   1.000
_cell.length_c   1.000
_cell.angle_alpha   90.00
_cell.angle_beta   90.00
_cell.angle_gamma   90.00
#
_symmetry.space_group_name_H-M   'P 1'
#
loop_
_entity.id
_entity.type
_entity.pdbx_description
1 polymer ?
#
loop_
_entity_poly.entity_id
_entity_poly.type
_entity_poly.pdbx_seq_one_letter_code
_entity_poly.pdbx_strand_id
1 'polypeptide(L)'
;MKKNILVAALIACMATASVIPALAAEGAVSSYGGSTTTVAESNGHWVANRDGSWSFVSNENGAPIYGWIVSQHQWYYIGANGRMVTGWQKINFDTYYFAQAPAENQPLGSLYMNKLTPDGYRVDSNGVWIR
;
A
#
# COMPACT_ATOMS: atom_id res chain seq x y z
N MET A 1 46.05 15.32 -10.31
CA MET A 1 45.70 16.61 -9.68
C MET A 1 44.68 16.34 -8.59
N LYS A 2 44.86 16.85 -7.36
CA LYS A 2 43.95 16.65 -6.22
C LYS A 2 43.34 18.00 -5.82
N LYS A 3 42.04 18.07 -5.51
CA LYS A 3 41.37 19.26 -4.96
C LYS A 3 40.42 18.86 -3.81
N ASN A 4 41.02 18.89 -2.62
CA ASN A 4 40.58 19.36 -1.31
C ASN A 4 39.10 19.28 -0.84
N ILE A 5 39.01 18.86 0.42
CA ILE A 5 37.85 18.80 1.33
C ILE A 5 37.37 20.20 1.75
N LEU A 6 36.08 20.34 2.08
CA LEU A 6 35.59 21.26 3.11
C LEU A 6 34.45 20.60 3.93
N VAL A 7 34.37 20.96 5.21
CA VAL A 7 33.41 20.47 6.23
C VAL A 7 32.88 21.69 7.01
N ALA A 8 31.72 21.55 7.67
CA ALA A 8 31.02 22.53 8.51
C ALA A 8 30.18 23.58 7.73
N ALA A 9 29.13 24.19 8.30
CA ALA A 9 28.76 24.25 9.71
C ALA A 9 27.24 24.21 10.00
N LEU A 10 26.96 23.93 11.27
CA LEU A 10 25.70 24.00 12.01
C LEU A 10 24.99 25.37 11.88
N ILE A 11 23.67 25.39 11.76
CA ILE A 11 22.82 26.54 12.12
C ILE A 11 21.89 26.08 13.26
N ALA A 12 21.80 26.87 14.32
CA ALA A 12 21.01 26.60 15.52
C ALA A 12 20.29 27.87 16.00
N CYS A 13 19.24 27.67 16.82
CA CYS A 13 18.43 28.68 17.52
C CYS A 13 17.51 29.58 16.66
N MET A 14 16.36 30.04 17.15
CA MET A 14 15.41 29.57 18.20
C MET A 14 14.18 30.49 18.16
N ALA A 15 12.96 29.94 18.09
CA ALA A 15 11.69 30.59 18.46
C ALA A 15 10.53 29.58 18.25
N THR A 16 9.60 29.31 19.16
CA THR A 16 9.48 29.59 20.61
C THR A 16 8.70 28.41 21.21
N ALA A 17 8.96 28.03 22.46
CA ALA A 17 8.23 26.93 23.10
C ALA A 17 6.80 27.34 23.51
N SER A 18 5.84 26.43 23.30
CA SER A 18 4.53 26.42 23.97
C SER A 18 4.15 24.99 24.39
N VAL A 19 3.45 24.87 25.52
CA VAL A 19 3.22 23.68 26.37
C VAL A 19 2.16 24.07 27.41
N ILE A 20 1.27 23.25 28.01
CA ILE A 20 0.99 21.80 28.18
C ILE A 20 -0.56 21.66 27.99
N PRO A 21 -1.18 20.63 27.32
CA PRO A 21 -1.11 19.22 27.75
C PRO A 21 -1.13 18.10 26.71
N ALA A 22 -0.63 16.94 27.14
CA ALA A 22 -0.79 15.66 26.46
C ALA A 22 -2.23 15.14 26.57
N LEU A 23 -2.81 14.74 25.43
CA LEU A 23 -3.80 13.67 25.40
C LEU A 23 -3.16 12.52 24.62
N ALA A 24 -2.90 11.41 25.31
CA ALA A 24 -2.40 10.21 24.69
C ALA A 24 -3.46 9.63 23.74
N ALA A 25 -3.23 9.86 22.45
CA ALA A 25 -3.47 8.86 21.44
C ALA A 25 -2.20 8.75 20.61
N GLU A 26 -1.23 8.00 21.15
CA GLU A 26 -0.46 7.08 20.31
C GLU A 26 -1.45 6.07 19.71
N GLY A 27 -2.25 6.57 18.75
CA GLY A 27 -3.14 5.78 17.94
C GLY A 27 -2.26 4.79 17.22
N ALA A 28 -2.28 3.55 17.70
CA ALA A 28 -1.43 2.50 17.20
C ALA A 28 -1.47 2.53 15.68
N VAL A 29 -0.29 2.62 15.05
CA VAL A 29 -0.14 2.23 13.66
C VAL A 29 -0.48 0.75 13.62
N SER A 30 -1.78 0.46 13.44
CA SER A 30 -2.35 -0.87 13.36
C SER A 30 -1.95 -1.45 12.01
N SER A 31 -0.67 -1.79 11.92
CA SER A 31 0.00 -2.36 10.75
C SER A 31 -0.41 -3.83 10.62
N TYR A 32 -1.70 -4.03 10.36
CA TYR A 32 -2.29 -5.32 10.03
C TYR A 32 -2.48 -5.43 8.52
N GLY A 33 -1.36 -5.67 7.83
CA GLY A 33 -1.33 -6.06 6.41
C GLY A 33 -0.78 -5.00 5.45
N GLY A 34 -0.64 -3.75 5.87
CA GLY A 34 0.19 -2.78 5.15
C GLY A 34 1.67 -3.07 5.40
N SER A 35 2.50 -3.01 4.36
CA SER A 35 3.93 -3.29 4.47
C SER A 35 4.62 -2.32 5.44
N THR A 36 5.39 -2.83 6.40
CA THR A 36 6.19 -2.02 7.36
C THR A 36 7.44 -1.40 6.72
N THR A 37 7.51 -1.37 5.39
CA THR A 37 8.67 -0.93 4.61
C THR A 37 8.29 0.05 3.53
N THR A 38 9.27 0.86 3.16
CA THR A 38 9.25 1.98 2.22
C THR A 38 9.04 1.55 0.77
N VAL A 39 7.97 0.82 0.47
CA VAL A 39 7.60 0.51 -0.92
C VAL A 39 7.06 1.79 -1.56
N ALA A 40 7.60 2.18 -2.70
CA ALA A 40 7.12 3.36 -3.41
C ALA A 40 5.70 3.13 -3.93
N GLU A 41 4.84 4.14 -3.73
CA GLU A 41 3.50 4.19 -4.30
C GLU A 41 3.56 4.11 -5.83
N SER A 42 2.58 3.44 -6.46
CA SER A 42 2.52 3.33 -7.91
C SER A 42 2.13 4.66 -8.54
N ASN A 43 2.87 5.12 -9.56
CA ASN A 43 2.68 6.44 -10.17
C ASN A 43 1.44 6.50 -11.10
N GLY A 44 0.25 6.44 -10.49
CA GLY A 44 -1.02 6.50 -11.19
C GLY A 44 -2.17 6.95 -10.31
N HIS A 45 -3.39 6.81 -10.84
CA HIS A 45 -4.62 7.05 -10.11
C HIS A 45 -5.69 6.03 -10.49
N TRP A 46 -6.66 5.86 -9.59
CA TRP A 46 -7.81 4.98 -9.77
C TRP A 46 -8.87 5.60 -10.66
N VAL A 47 -9.41 4.82 -11.59
CA VAL A 47 -10.51 5.19 -12.49
C VAL A 47 -11.66 4.22 -12.29
N ALA A 48 -12.85 4.75 -12.00
CA ALA A 48 -14.09 3.98 -11.92
C ALA A 48 -14.69 3.80 -13.33
N ASN A 49 -14.94 2.55 -13.72
CA ASN A 49 -15.58 2.22 -14.99
C ASN A 49 -17.11 2.26 -14.87
N ARG A 50 -17.81 2.41 -16.01
CA ARG A 50 -19.29 2.45 -16.07
C ARG A 50 -19.99 1.18 -15.56
N ASP A 51 -19.26 0.08 -15.48
CA ASP A 51 -19.73 -1.23 -14.98
C ASP A 51 -19.40 -1.47 -13.49
N GLY A 52 -18.92 -0.44 -12.78
CA GLY A 52 -18.60 -0.50 -11.35
C GLY A 52 -17.26 -1.15 -11.02
N SER A 53 -16.51 -1.63 -12.01
CA SER A 53 -15.12 -2.08 -11.81
C SER A 53 -14.14 -0.90 -11.74
N TRP A 54 -12.94 -1.16 -11.23
CA TRP A 54 -11.86 -0.18 -11.12
C TRP A 54 -10.69 -0.52 -12.04
N SER A 55 -10.04 0.50 -12.57
CA SER A 55 -8.79 0.43 -13.34
C SER A 55 -7.76 1.37 -12.72
N PHE A 56 -6.48 1.14 -12.99
CA PHE A 56 -5.40 2.04 -12.56
C PHE A 56 -4.69 2.63 -13.79
N VAL A 57 -4.47 3.94 -13.80
CA VAL A 57 -3.97 4.69 -14.97
C VAL A 57 -2.72 5.47 -14.59
N SER A 58 -1.67 5.40 -15.42
CA SER A 58 -0.41 6.10 -15.21
C SER A 58 -0.59 7.63 -15.28
N ASN A 59 0.03 8.34 -14.33
CA ASN A 59 0.05 9.80 -14.32
C ASN A 59 1.02 10.38 -15.37
N GLU A 60 1.92 9.57 -15.93
CA GLU A 60 2.95 10.04 -16.87
C GLU A 60 2.42 10.18 -18.30
N ASN A 61 1.51 9.30 -18.69
CA ASN A 61 1.06 9.16 -20.09
C ASN A 61 -0.42 8.75 -20.25
N GLY A 62 -1.17 8.57 -19.16
CA GLY A 62 -2.57 8.15 -19.22
C GLY A 62 -2.79 6.69 -19.68
N ALA A 63 -1.75 5.87 -19.77
CA ALA A 63 -1.87 4.46 -20.14
C ALA A 63 -2.41 3.61 -18.97
N PRO A 64 -3.21 2.56 -19.23
CA PRO A 64 -3.61 1.61 -18.20
C PRO A 64 -2.40 0.84 -17.66
N ILE A 65 -2.34 0.68 -16.33
CA ILE A 65 -1.33 -0.14 -15.64
C ILE A 65 -1.96 -1.50 -15.29
N TYR A 66 -1.19 -2.56 -15.49
CA TYR A 66 -1.58 -3.95 -15.23
C TYR A 66 -0.67 -4.58 -14.18
N GLY A 67 -1.14 -5.61 -13.48
CA GLY A 67 -0.38 -6.32 -12.45
C GLY A 67 -0.47 -5.64 -11.08
N TRP A 68 0.60 -5.76 -10.29
CA TRP A 68 0.65 -5.29 -8.91
C TRP A 68 0.68 -3.76 -8.82
N ILE A 69 -0.20 -3.21 -7.98
CA ILE A 69 -0.30 -1.78 -7.65
C ILE A 69 -0.11 -1.61 -6.14
N VAL A 70 0.70 -0.63 -5.75
CA VAL A 70 0.77 -0.11 -4.37
C VAL A 70 0.02 1.22 -4.33
N SER A 71 -1.00 1.31 -3.48
CA SER A 71 -1.80 2.52 -3.30
C SER A 71 -2.19 2.68 -1.83
N GLN A 72 -1.85 3.82 -1.22
CA GLN A 72 -2.07 4.12 0.20
C GLN A 72 -1.48 3.05 1.15
N HIS A 73 -0.26 2.59 0.88
CA HIS A 73 0.44 1.51 1.59
C HIS A 73 -0.28 0.14 1.55
N GLN A 74 -1.25 -0.04 0.66
CA GLN A 74 -1.97 -1.30 0.42
C GLN A 74 -1.64 -1.86 -0.96
N TRP A 75 -1.61 -3.19 -1.08
CA TRP A 75 -1.38 -3.89 -2.35
C TRP A 75 -2.70 -4.23 -3.03
N TYR A 76 -2.75 -4.04 -4.35
CA TYR A 76 -3.87 -4.38 -5.23
C TYR A 76 -3.33 -5.07 -6.48
N TYR A 77 -4.20 -5.66 -7.28
CA TYR A 77 -3.83 -6.27 -8.54
C TYR A 77 -4.83 -5.94 -9.65
N ILE A 78 -4.32 -5.48 -10.79
CA ILE A 78 -5.08 -5.24 -12.02
C ILE A 78 -4.88 -6.44 -12.96
N GLY A 79 -5.95 -7.18 -13.24
CA GLY A 79 -5.91 -8.32 -14.16
C GLY A 79 -5.63 -7.90 -15.60
N ALA A 80 -5.27 -8.87 -16.46
CA ALA A 80 -4.97 -8.64 -17.88
C ALA A 80 -6.10 -8.00 -18.69
N ASN A 81 -7.34 -8.02 -18.17
CA ASN A 81 -8.51 -7.32 -18.70
C ASN A 81 -8.57 -5.82 -18.32
N GLY A 82 -7.54 -5.28 -17.65
CA GLY A 82 -7.45 -3.89 -17.22
C GLY A 82 -8.29 -3.56 -15.97
N ARG A 83 -8.77 -4.56 -15.24
CA ARG A 83 -9.70 -4.40 -14.11
C ARG A 83 -9.10 -4.93 -12.81
N MET A 84 -9.35 -4.22 -11.72
CA MET A 84 -9.02 -4.65 -10.37
C MET A 84 -9.70 -5.99 -10.04
N VAL A 85 -8.93 -6.93 -9.51
CA VAL A 85 -9.43 -8.25 -9.10
C VAL A 85 -9.87 -8.22 -7.64
N THR A 86 -10.76 -9.15 -7.28
CA THR A 86 -11.18 -9.39 -5.89
C THR A 86 -11.28 -10.90 -5.64
N GLY A 87 -11.35 -11.30 -4.36
CA GLY A 87 -11.43 -12.70 -3.94
C GLY A 87 -10.13 -13.47 -4.13
N TRP A 88 -10.24 -14.80 -4.17
CA TRP A 88 -9.14 -15.72 -4.41
C TRP A 88 -8.63 -15.61 -5.85
N GLN A 89 -7.33 -15.37 -6.01
CA GLN A 89 -6.65 -15.24 -7.29
C GLN A 89 -5.35 -16.03 -7.29
N LYS A 90 -5.15 -16.86 -8.31
CA LYS A 90 -3.87 -17.53 -8.55
C LYS A 90 -3.03 -16.67 -9.49
N ILE A 91 -1.90 -16.18 -9.00
CA ILE A 91 -0.98 -15.32 -9.76
C ILE A 91 0.36 -16.05 -9.82
N ASN A 92 0.76 -16.45 -11.03
CA ASN A 92 1.88 -17.38 -11.27
C ASN A 92 1.67 -18.73 -10.52
N PHE A 93 2.50 -19.01 -9.52
CA PHE A 93 2.45 -20.25 -8.74
C PHE A 93 1.69 -20.09 -7.42
N ASP A 94 1.55 -18.85 -6.95
CA ASP A 94 1.04 -18.49 -5.63
C ASP A 94 -0.45 -18.11 -5.67
N THR A 95 -1.12 -18.27 -4.54
CA THR A 95 -2.54 -17.98 -4.37
C THR A 95 -2.72 -16.86 -3.34
N TYR A 96 -3.42 -15.81 -3.74
CA TYR A 96 -3.63 -14.58 -2.97
C TYR A 96 -5.12 -14.32 -2.75
N TYR A 97 -5.48 -13.62 -1.68
CA TYR A 97 -6.86 -13.18 -1.42
C TYR A 97 -6.96 -11.67 -1.37
N PHE A 98 -7.76 -11.10 -2.27
CA PHE A 98 -8.06 -9.67 -2.33
C PHE A 98 -9.46 -9.40 -1.76
N ALA A 99 -9.61 -8.33 -0.98
CA ALA A 99 -10.86 -8.02 -0.28
C ALA A 99 -12.07 -7.92 -1.23
N GLN A 100 -13.12 -8.68 -0.95
CA GLN A 100 -14.38 -8.66 -1.72
C GLN A 100 -15.39 -7.60 -1.22
N ALA A 101 -15.17 -7.07 -0.03
CA ALA A 101 -15.92 -5.97 0.57
C ALA A 101 -14.95 -5.11 1.41
N PRO A 102 -15.20 -3.80 1.56
CA PRO A 102 -14.44 -2.97 2.47
C PRO A 102 -14.72 -3.37 3.93
N ALA A 103 -13.67 -3.42 4.74
CA ALA A 103 -13.74 -3.58 6.19
C ALA A 103 -12.77 -2.60 6.88
N GLU A 104 -12.78 -2.56 8.22
CA GLU A 104 -11.87 -1.70 8.97
C GLU A 104 -10.41 -2.03 8.60
N ASN A 105 -9.67 -1.01 8.17
CA ASN A 105 -8.28 -1.12 7.69
C ASN A 105 -8.07 -2.13 6.53
N GLN A 106 -9.13 -2.45 5.76
CA GLN A 106 -9.06 -3.32 4.58
C GLN A 106 -9.98 -2.79 3.46
N PRO A 107 -9.48 -1.90 2.58
CA PRO A 107 -10.23 -1.40 1.43
C PRO A 107 -10.67 -2.50 0.46
N LEU A 108 -11.73 -2.26 -0.32
CA LEU A 108 -12.15 -3.17 -1.40
C LEU A 108 -10.98 -3.42 -2.37
N GLY A 109 -10.73 -4.68 -2.73
CA GLY A 109 -9.64 -5.09 -3.63
C GLY A 109 -8.24 -5.08 -3.03
N SER A 110 -8.05 -4.65 -1.78
CA SER A 110 -6.73 -4.71 -1.11
C SER A 110 -6.37 -6.16 -0.72
N LEU A 111 -5.09 -6.49 -0.82
CA LEU A 111 -4.53 -7.80 -0.48
C LEU A 111 -4.62 -8.08 1.03
N TYR A 112 -4.97 -9.31 1.40
CA TYR A 112 -4.81 -9.80 2.77
C TYR A 112 -3.36 -10.26 2.98
N MET A 113 -2.70 -9.76 4.03
CA MET A 113 -1.31 -10.12 4.39
C MET A 113 -1.21 -10.33 5.91
N ASN A 114 -0.43 -11.33 6.34
CA ASN A 114 -0.14 -11.68 7.74
C ASN A 114 -1.38 -11.83 8.64
N LYS A 115 -2.45 -12.44 8.13
CA LYS A 115 -3.75 -12.55 8.81
C LYS A 115 -4.56 -13.76 8.33
N LEU A 116 -5.78 -13.91 8.85
CA LEU A 116 -6.78 -14.82 8.31
C LEU A 116 -7.65 -14.10 7.26
N THR A 117 -8.00 -14.79 6.19
CA THR A 117 -9.04 -14.39 5.23
C THR A 117 -10.44 -14.55 5.85
N PRO A 118 -11.50 -13.93 5.28
CA PRO A 118 -12.87 -14.02 5.83
C PRO A 118 -13.43 -15.44 5.91
N ASP A 119 -12.94 -16.34 5.07
CA ASP A 119 -13.24 -17.78 5.02
C ASP A 119 -12.28 -18.65 5.86
N GLY A 120 -11.37 -18.03 6.63
CA GLY A 120 -10.58 -18.69 7.68
C GLY A 120 -9.23 -19.26 7.25
N TYR A 121 -8.77 -19.02 6.03
CA TYR A 121 -7.43 -19.46 5.59
C TYR A 121 -6.35 -18.47 6.02
N ARG A 122 -5.15 -18.97 6.32
CA ARG A 122 -4.02 -18.14 6.72
C ARG A 122 -3.17 -17.73 5.53
N VAL A 123 -2.84 -16.44 5.46
CA VAL A 123 -1.89 -15.88 4.50
C VAL A 123 -0.61 -15.40 5.19
N ASP A 124 0.51 -15.54 4.51
CA ASP A 124 1.85 -15.18 4.99
C ASP A 124 2.11 -13.66 4.98
N SER A 125 3.33 -13.25 5.31
CA SER A 125 3.76 -11.84 5.27
C SER A 125 3.76 -11.20 3.87
N ASN A 126 3.66 -12.00 2.80
CA ASN A 126 3.56 -11.57 1.41
C ASN A 126 2.13 -11.68 0.85
N GLY A 127 1.18 -12.14 1.67
CA GLY A 127 -0.21 -12.41 1.26
C GLY A 127 -0.43 -13.74 0.54
N VAL A 128 0.58 -14.61 0.50
CA VAL A 128 0.49 -15.95 -0.10
C VAL A 128 -0.23 -16.88 0.87
N TRP A 129 -1.22 -17.62 0.38
CA TRP A 129 -1.92 -18.64 1.14
C TRP A 129 -0.98 -19.77 1.59
N ILE A 130 -1.01 -20.07 2.89
CA ILE A 130 -0.31 -21.20 3.49
C ILE A 130 -1.32 -22.32 3.77
N ARG A 131 -0.95 -23.55 3.40
CA ARG A 131 -1.70 -24.78 3.68
C ARG A 131 -1.28 -25.43 5.00
#